data_AF-A1ALJ5-F1
#
_entry.id   AF-A1ALJ5-F1
#
_cell.length_a   1.000
_cell.length_b   1.000
_cell.length_c   1.000
_cell.angle_alpha   90.00
_cell.angle_beta   90.00
_cell.angle_gamma   90.00
#
_symmetry.space_group_name_H-M   'P 1'
#
loop_
_entity.id
_entity.type
_entity.pdbx_description
1 polymer ?
#
loop_
_entity_poly.entity_id
_entity_poly.type
_entity_poly.pdbx_seq_one_letter_code
_entity_poly.pdbx_strand_id
1 'polypeptide(L)'
;MARVGGLGKGMAALLHVKETTEDNREYFLCPIEMIRPNKSQPRKSFAADKLEELADSIREQGIIQPLVVTKKENCYEIVAGERRWRAAQKAGLREVPVVIREASENAVLELALIENIQRQDLNAIEEAQAYRSLVEQFAISQEDVAKRVGKSRVAVTNSLRLLKLPEEIQRDIVEERLSMGHARALLPLENPELIAKARHEILQRQLSVRATEELVRRLKLNPHPLPGKRPQQPDLLLSSLEDQLQKRFQSRVAIRKTGAKAGKLEIHFCDADELTRIIDLLDL
;
A
#
# COMPACT_ATOMS: atom_id res chain seq x y z
N MET A 1 -41.67 15.50 25.12
CA MET A 1 -41.45 15.09 23.71
C MET A 1 -40.55 16.15 23.08
N ALA A 2 -39.35 15.95 22.57
CA ALA A 2 -38.41 14.83 22.46
C ALA A 2 -37.00 15.48 22.46
N ARG A 3 -36.00 14.77 22.97
CA ARG A 3 -34.64 15.27 23.25
C ARG A 3 -33.89 15.65 21.97
N VAL A 4 -33.18 16.79 22.03
CA VAL A 4 -32.15 17.21 21.08
C VAL A 4 -31.05 16.14 21.04
N GLY A 5 -31.02 15.36 19.97
CA GLY A 5 -29.97 14.39 19.70
C GLY A 5 -28.75 15.10 19.13
N GLY A 6 -27.66 15.08 19.90
CA GLY A 6 -26.36 15.55 19.45
C GLY A 6 -25.85 14.68 18.30
N LEU A 7 -25.74 15.27 17.12
CA LEU A 7 -24.99 14.75 15.99
C LEU A 7 -24.23 15.91 15.34
N GLY A 8 -22.96 16.03 15.77
CA GLY A 8 -21.87 16.41 14.89
C GLY A 8 -21.78 17.86 14.44
N LYS A 9 -21.33 18.75 15.35
CA LYS A 9 -20.64 20.02 14.99
C LYS A 9 -19.39 19.82 14.09
N GLY A 10 -19.04 18.58 13.72
CA GLY A 10 -17.94 18.22 12.83
C GLY A 10 -18.32 17.95 11.37
N MET A 11 -19.61 17.81 11.01
CA MET A 11 -20.02 17.60 9.61
C MET A 11 -20.22 18.91 8.84
N ALA A 12 -20.56 20.00 9.54
CA ALA A 12 -20.67 21.33 8.95
C ALA A 12 -19.31 21.97 8.60
N ALA A 13 -18.19 21.43 9.11
CA ALA A 13 -16.83 21.88 8.75
C ALA A 13 -16.24 21.14 7.52
N LEU A 14 -16.86 20.03 7.11
CA LEU A 14 -16.44 19.23 5.95
C LEU A 14 -17.17 19.61 4.66
N LEU A 15 -18.26 20.37 4.76
CA LEU A 15 -18.88 21.07 3.65
C LEU A 15 -18.31 22.49 3.58
N HIS A 16 -17.00 22.58 3.34
CA HIS A 16 -16.54 23.63 2.44
C HIS A 16 -17.09 23.26 1.06
N VAL A 17 -18.39 23.54 0.86
CA VAL A 17 -18.84 23.97 -0.45
C VAL A 17 -18.09 25.29 -0.63
N LYS A 18 -16.87 25.17 -1.16
CA LYS A 18 -16.39 26.17 -2.09
C LYS A 18 -17.52 26.22 -3.10
N GLU A 19 -18.39 27.22 -2.93
CA GLU A 19 -18.92 27.93 -4.06
C GLU A 19 -17.69 28.28 -4.87
N THR A 20 -17.28 27.36 -5.75
CA THR A 20 -16.37 27.64 -6.84
C THR A 20 -17.16 28.55 -7.76
N THR A 21 -17.30 29.80 -7.32
CA THR A 21 -17.44 30.98 -8.15
C THR A 21 -16.19 31.01 -9.02
N GLU A 22 -16.19 30.19 -10.08
CA GLU A 22 -15.24 30.20 -11.20
C GLU A 22 -15.62 29.05 -12.15
N ASP A 23 -16.83 29.12 -12.73
CA ASP A 23 -17.15 28.35 -13.94
C ASP A 23 -17.37 29.35 -15.08
N ASN A 24 -16.32 30.11 -15.37
CA ASN A 24 -16.14 30.68 -16.71
C ASN A 24 -15.53 29.60 -17.63
N ARG A 25 -16.07 28.37 -17.56
CA ARG A 25 -15.82 27.36 -18.58
C ARG A 25 -16.80 27.67 -19.70
N GLU A 26 -16.28 28.25 -20.78
CA GLU A 26 -17.05 28.43 -22.02
C GLU A 26 -17.63 27.06 -22.44
N TYR A 27 -18.90 26.84 -22.13
CA TYR A 27 -19.67 25.78 -22.77
C TYR A 27 -20.21 26.35 -24.08
N PHE A 28 -20.19 25.54 -25.13
CA PHE A 28 -20.79 25.90 -26.41
C PHE A 28 -21.69 24.77 -26.90
N LEU A 29 -22.57 25.09 -27.84
CA LEU A 29 -23.41 24.12 -28.50
C LEU A 29 -22.62 23.47 -29.63
N CYS A 30 -22.47 22.15 -29.56
CA CYS A 30 -21.77 21.37 -30.57
C CYS A 30 -22.77 20.48 -31.32
N PRO A 31 -22.70 20.41 -32.67
CA PRO A 31 -23.46 19.44 -33.44
C PRO A 31 -23.17 18.01 -32.98
N ILE A 32 -24.22 17.25 -32.71
CA ILE A 32 -24.07 15.89 -32.13
C ILE A 32 -23.31 14.93 -33.06
N GLU A 33 -23.30 15.21 -34.36
CA GLU A 33 -22.60 14.46 -35.42
C GLU A 33 -21.07 14.62 -35.35
N MET A 34 -20.60 15.74 -34.80
CA MET A 34 -19.17 16.03 -34.63
C MET A 34 -18.58 15.33 -33.41
N ILE A 35 -19.41 14.69 -32.58
CA ILE A 35 -19.02 14.03 -31.33
C ILE A 35 -18.92 12.51 -31.54
N ARG A 36 -17.78 11.93 -31.16
CA ARG A 36 -17.46 10.50 -31.27
C ARG A 36 -17.31 9.86 -29.88
N PRO A 37 -17.75 8.61 -29.70
CA PRO A 37 -17.52 7.88 -28.46
C PRO A 37 -16.05 7.50 -28.31
N ASN A 38 -15.54 7.51 -27.07
CA ASN A 38 -14.19 7.08 -26.77
C ASN A 38 -14.08 5.55 -26.77
N LYS A 39 -13.15 5.02 -27.58
CA LYS A 39 -12.93 3.56 -27.77
C LYS A 39 -12.42 2.84 -26.51
N SER A 40 -11.86 3.59 -25.55
CA SER A 40 -11.28 3.06 -24.30
C SER A 40 -12.26 2.97 -23.13
N GLN A 41 -13.55 3.26 -23.34
CA GLN A 41 -14.54 3.23 -22.27
C GLN A 41 -14.81 1.79 -21.77
N PRO A 42 -14.66 1.52 -20.46
CA PRO A 42 -14.81 0.17 -19.90
C PRO A 42 -16.26 -0.32 -19.85
N ARG A 43 -17.26 0.58 -19.85
CA ARG A 43 -18.68 0.20 -19.77
C ARG A 43 -19.29 0.05 -21.16
N LYS A 44 -19.33 -1.18 -21.67
CA LYS A 44 -19.90 -1.51 -23.00
C LYS A 44 -21.41 -1.80 -22.99
N SER A 45 -22.00 -2.16 -21.84
CA SER A 45 -23.44 -2.41 -21.73
C SER A 45 -24.15 -1.31 -20.93
N PHE A 46 -25.20 -0.76 -21.53
CA PHE A 46 -26.18 0.08 -20.84
C PHE A 46 -27.52 -0.64 -20.93
N ALA A 47 -28.22 -0.76 -19.80
CA ALA A 47 -29.59 -1.28 -19.80
C ALA A 47 -30.47 -0.34 -20.66
N ALA A 48 -31.14 -0.90 -21.67
CA ALA A 48 -31.91 -0.14 -22.66
C ALA A 48 -33.00 0.73 -22.01
N ASP A 49 -33.68 0.19 -21.01
CA ASP A 49 -34.81 0.83 -20.32
C ASP A 49 -34.37 2.13 -19.60
N LYS A 50 -33.23 2.12 -18.90
CA LYS A 50 -32.67 3.28 -18.19
C LYS A 50 -32.10 4.36 -19.11
N LEU A 51 -31.99 4.09 -20.40
CA LEU A 51 -31.54 5.04 -21.40
C LEU A 51 -32.74 5.71 -22.09
N GLU A 52 -33.88 5.03 -22.13
CA GLU A 52 -35.16 5.55 -22.63
C GLU A 52 -35.71 6.62 -21.68
N GLU A 53 -35.77 6.33 -20.37
CA GLU A 53 -36.17 7.31 -19.34
C GLU A 53 -35.33 8.60 -19.39
N LEU A 54 -34.02 8.46 -19.64
CA LEU A 54 -33.11 9.60 -19.75
C LEU A 54 -33.32 10.37 -21.06
N ALA A 55 -33.67 9.68 -22.15
CA ALA A 55 -33.98 10.32 -23.43
C ALA A 55 -35.28 11.14 -23.34
N ASP A 56 -36.29 10.62 -22.62
CA ASP A 56 -37.54 11.33 -22.39
C ASP A 56 -37.33 12.59 -21.55
N SER A 57 -36.56 12.48 -20.46
CA SER A 57 -36.17 13.63 -19.64
C SER A 57 -35.38 14.70 -20.44
N ILE A 58 -34.45 14.27 -21.29
CA ILE A 58 -33.66 15.18 -22.13
C ILE A 58 -34.53 15.84 -23.22
N ARG A 59 -35.58 15.18 -23.70
CA ARG A 59 -36.51 15.76 -24.68
C ARG A 59 -37.31 16.92 -24.08
N GLU A 60 -37.69 16.82 -22.81
CA GLU A 60 -38.48 17.85 -22.12
C GLU A 60 -37.63 19.00 -21.57
N GLN A 61 -36.48 18.70 -20.96
CA GLN A 61 -35.68 19.68 -20.22
C GLN A 61 -34.34 20.02 -20.87
N GLY A 62 -33.97 19.33 -21.96
CA GLY A 62 -32.64 19.44 -22.54
C GLY A 62 -31.56 18.82 -21.67
N ILE A 63 -30.30 19.07 -22.02
CA ILE A 63 -29.15 18.58 -21.26
C ILE A 63 -28.75 19.65 -20.24
N ILE A 64 -29.05 19.41 -18.97
CA ILE A 64 -28.71 20.33 -17.87
C ILE A 64 -27.20 20.36 -17.60
N GLN A 65 -26.56 19.18 -17.60
CA GLN A 65 -25.13 19.07 -17.35
C GLN A 65 -24.38 18.86 -18.67
N PRO A 66 -23.47 19.77 -19.08
CA PRO A 66 -22.77 19.66 -20.35
C PRO A 66 -21.92 18.38 -20.45
N LEU A 67 -21.72 17.94 -21.68
CA LEU A 67 -20.84 16.83 -22.04
C LEU A 67 -19.39 17.29 -21.96
N VAL A 68 -18.50 16.42 -21.49
CA VAL A 68 -17.07 16.72 -21.46
C VAL A 68 -16.43 16.06 -22.67
N VAL A 69 -15.88 16.88 -23.56
CA VAL A 69 -15.26 16.42 -24.81
C VAL A 69 -13.81 16.88 -24.91
N THR A 70 -12.98 16.13 -25.63
CA THR A 70 -11.63 16.55 -26.02
C THR A 70 -11.60 16.85 -27.52
N LYS A 71 -10.84 17.87 -27.93
CA LYS A 71 -10.73 18.27 -29.34
C LYS A 71 -9.73 17.35 -30.05
N LYS A 72 -10.17 16.71 -31.13
CA LYS A 72 -9.31 16.01 -32.12
C LYS A 72 -9.30 16.83 -33.41
N GLU A 73 -8.44 16.47 -34.36
CA GLU A 73 -8.19 17.24 -35.59
C GLU A 73 -9.48 17.82 -36.23
N ASN A 74 -10.47 16.96 -36.53
CA ASN A 74 -11.74 17.35 -37.15
C ASN A 74 -12.99 16.92 -36.37
N CYS A 75 -12.87 16.48 -35.12
CA CYS A 75 -14.03 16.01 -34.33
C CYS A 75 -13.79 16.16 -32.82
N TYR A 76 -14.84 15.91 -32.04
CA TYR A 76 -14.78 15.89 -30.59
C TYR A 76 -14.93 14.47 -30.07
N GLU A 77 -14.09 14.05 -29.13
CA GLU A 77 -14.19 12.73 -28.51
C GLU A 77 -14.73 12.84 -27.08
N ILE A 78 -15.70 11.98 -26.71
CA ILE A 78 -16.35 12.02 -25.39
C ILE A 78 -15.37 11.52 -24.32
N VAL A 79 -15.01 12.40 -23.39
CA VAL A 79 -14.26 12.05 -22.18
C VAL A 79 -15.22 11.55 -21.09
N ALA A 80 -16.34 12.27 -20.90
CA ALA A 80 -17.37 11.89 -19.93
C ALA A 80 -18.76 12.31 -20.38
N GLY A 81 -19.77 11.50 -20.03
CA GLY A 81 -21.18 11.79 -20.36
C GLY A 81 -21.75 10.95 -21.50
N GLU A 82 -21.17 9.81 -21.84
CA GLU A 82 -21.62 8.98 -22.97
C GLU A 82 -23.12 8.58 -22.91
N ARG A 83 -23.66 8.32 -21.72
CA ARG A 83 -25.11 8.05 -21.54
C ARG A 83 -25.98 9.23 -21.97
N ARG A 84 -25.55 10.46 -21.65
CA ARG A 84 -26.25 11.70 -22.03
C ARG A 84 -26.18 11.92 -23.54
N TRP A 85 -25.03 11.64 -24.16
CA TRP A 85 -24.88 11.71 -25.61
C TRP A 85 -25.79 10.71 -26.34
N ARG A 86 -25.80 9.44 -25.91
CA ARG A 86 -26.68 8.41 -26.50
C ARG A 86 -28.16 8.73 -26.30
N ALA A 87 -28.53 9.23 -25.11
CA ALA A 87 -29.90 9.66 -24.84
C ALA A 87 -30.29 10.90 -25.65
N ALA A 88 -29.37 11.85 -25.86
CA ALA A 88 -29.58 13.02 -26.73
C ALA A 88 -29.75 12.65 -28.20
N GLN A 89 -29.00 11.65 -28.69
CA GLN A 89 -29.21 11.08 -30.04
C GLN A 89 -30.60 10.47 -30.16
N LYS A 90 -31.04 9.68 -29.17
CA LYS A 90 -32.40 9.12 -29.15
C LYS A 90 -33.50 10.19 -29.00
N ALA A 91 -33.22 11.27 -28.28
CA ALA A 91 -34.14 12.39 -28.10
C ALA A 91 -34.25 13.27 -29.37
N GLY A 92 -33.37 13.08 -30.36
CA GLY A 92 -33.40 13.81 -31.62
C GLY A 92 -32.81 15.22 -31.55
N LEU A 93 -31.96 15.50 -30.55
CA LEU A 93 -31.29 16.80 -30.43
C LEU A 93 -30.24 16.98 -31.53
N ARG A 94 -30.24 18.16 -32.17
CA ARG A 94 -29.26 18.53 -33.21
C ARG A 94 -27.94 19.00 -32.61
N GLU A 95 -28.02 19.73 -31.51
CA GLU A 95 -26.88 20.30 -30.81
C GLU A 95 -26.95 19.94 -29.33
N VAL A 96 -25.78 19.82 -28.70
CA VAL A 96 -25.66 19.48 -27.29
C VAL A 96 -24.64 20.40 -26.62
N PRO A 97 -24.88 20.83 -25.37
CA PRO A 97 -23.94 21.64 -24.63
C PRO A 97 -22.71 20.81 -24.28
N VAL A 98 -21.55 21.28 -24.72
CA VAL A 98 -20.26 20.64 -24.47
C VAL A 98 -19.31 21.61 -23.77
N VAL A 99 -18.42 21.07 -22.96
CA VAL A 99 -17.25 21.76 -22.43
C VAL A 99 -16.03 21.06 -23.03
N ILE A 100 -15.21 21.82 -23.77
CA ILE A 100 -13.91 21.31 -24.18
C ILE A 100 -13.04 21.23 -22.94
N ARG A 101 -12.66 20.02 -22.60
CA ARG A 101 -11.52 19.80 -21.72
C ARG A 101 -10.38 19.40 -22.62
N GLU A 102 -9.45 20.33 -22.83
CA GLU A 102 -8.08 20.01 -23.25
C GLU A 102 -7.40 19.28 -22.08
N ALA A 103 -7.94 18.13 -21.72
CA ALA A 103 -7.11 17.12 -21.12
C ALA A 103 -6.22 16.68 -22.27
N SER A 104 -4.93 17.01 -22.19
CA SER A 104 -3.93 16.25 -22.92
C SER A 104 -4.28 14.76 -22.76
N GLU A 105 -4.07 13.93 -23.78
CA GLU A 105 -4.30 12.48 -23.64
C GLU A 105 -3.69 11.93 -22.35
N ASN A 106 -2.56 12.55 -21.95
CA ASN A 106 -1.90 12.37 -20.68
C ASN A 106 -2.81 12.62 -19.45
N ALA A 107 -3.55 13.73 -19.37
CA ALA A 107 -4.45 13.99 -18.24
C ALA A 107 -5.64 13.01 -18.16
N VAL A 108 -6.13 12.50 -19.31
CA VAL A 108 -7.17 11.45 -19.32
C VAL A 108 -6.59 10.13 -18.82
N LEU A 109 -5.41 9.77 -19.32
CA LEU A 109 -4.69 8.56 -18.90
C LEU A 109 -4.33 8.61 -17.41
N GLU A 110 -3.87 9.76 -16.93
CA GLU A 110 -3.54 10.02 -15.53
C GLU A 110 -4.75 9.79 -14.63
N LEU A 111 -5.92 10.34 -15.01
CA LEU A 111 -7.16 10.15 -14.26
C LEU A 111 -7.56 8.66 -14.20
N ALA A 112 -7.45 7.95 -15.32
CA ALA A 112 -7.77 6.52 -15.38
C ALA A 112 -6.83 5.66 -14.52
N LEU A 113 -5.53 6.00 -14.49
CA LEU A 113 -4.54 5.36 -13.62
C LEU A 113 -4.85 5.61 -12.14
N ILE A 114 -5.18 6.85 -11.77
CA ILE A 114 -5.53 7.21 -10.38
C ILE A 114 -6.79 6.48 -9.93
N GLU A 115 -7.83 6.43 -10.76
CA GLU A 115 -9.06 5.68 -10.45
C GLU A 115 -8.75 4.19 -10.24
N ASN A 116 -7.92 3.60 -11.10
CA ASN A 116 -7.53 2.20 -10.96
C ASN A 116 -6.77 1.95 -9.65
N ILE A 117 -5.86 2.85 -9.25
CA ILE A 117 -5.12 2.80 -7.97
C ILE A 117 -6.05 2.87 -6.76
N GLN A 118 -7.15 3.61 -6.85
CA GLN A 118 -8.10 3.78 -5.75
C GLN A 118 -9.04 2.57 -5.55
N ARG A 119 -8.91 1.51 -6.36
CA ARG A 119 -9.66 0.27 -6.18
C ARG A 119 -9.17 -0.47 -4.94
N GLN A 120 -10.11 -1.05 -4.19
CA GLN A 120 -9.83 -1.67 -2.89
C GLN A 120 -9.09 -3.02 -2.99
N ASP A 121 -8.96 -3.57 -4.19
CA ASP A 121 -8.52 -4.96 -4.42
C ASP A 121 -7.06 -5.06 -4.91
N LEU A 122 -6.34 -3.93 -5.00
CA LEU A 122 -4.95 -3.92 -5.49
C LEU A 122 -3.99 -4.54 -4.48
N ASN A 123 -3.11 -5.41 -4.96
CA ASN A 123 -2.01 -5.90 -4.15
C ASN A 123 -0.88 -4.85 -4.03
N ALA A 124 -0.03 -4.99 -3.02
CA ALA A 124 1.03 -4.03 -2.73
C ALA A 124 2.05 -3.82 -3.87
N ILE A 125 2.29 -4.85 -4.70
CA ILE A 125 3.21 -4.77 -5.84
C ILE A 125 2.53 -4.07 -7.02
N GLU A 126 1.26 -4.35 -7.29
CA GLU A 126 0.46 -3.64 -8.31
C GLU A 126 0.32 -2.16 -7.98
N GLU A 127 0.05 -1.83 -6.71
CA GLU A 127 -0.01 -0.45 -6.23
C GLU A 127 1.33 0.26 -6.48
N ALA A 128 2.45 -0.38 -6.14
CA ALA A 128 3.79 0.14 -6.39
C ALA A 128 4.09 0.32 -7.88
N GLN A 129 3.69 -0.64 -8.73
CA GLN A 129 3.85 -0.54 -10.18
C GLN A 129 3.04 0.63 -10.75
N ALA A 130 1.82 0.82 -10.29
CA ALA A 130 0.97 1.93 -10.71
C ALA A 130 1.54 3.29 -10.28
N TYR A 131 2.10 3.40 -9.08
CA TYR A 131 2.85 4.59 -8.67
C TYR A 131 4.07 4.84 -9.56
N ARG A 132 4.82 3.80 -9.93
CA ARG A 132 5.97 3.95 -10.84
C ARG A 132 5.52 4.46 -12.21
N SER A 133 4.44 3.88 -12.75
CA SER A 133 3.86 4.33 -14.02
C SER A 133 3.43 5.80 -13.97
N LEU A 134 2.84 6.27 -12.87
CA LEU A 134 2.50 7.69 -12.70
C LEU A 134 3.75 8.59 -12.73
N VAL A 135 4.82 8.21 -12.03
CA VAL A 135 6.07 8.98 -12.01
C VAL A 135 6.74 9.00 -13.38
N GLU A 136 6.83 7.86 -14.06
CA GLU A 136 7.55 7.72 -15.33
C GLU A 136 6.78 8.32 -16.51
N GLN A 137 5.47 8.07 -16.60
CA GLN A 137 4.67 8.51 -17.76
C GLN A 137 4.32 10.00 -17.70
N PHE A 138 4.16 10.57 -16.51
CA PHE A 138 3.79 11.98 -16.34
C PHE A 138 4.93 12.86 -15.83
N ALA A 139 6.12 12.29 -15.61
CA ALA A 139 7.29 13.00 -15.09
C ALA A 139 7.01 13.81 -13.81
N ILE A 140 6.06 13.35 -12.99
CA ILE A 140 5.66 14.01 -11.74
C ILE A 140 6.44 13.48 -10.55
N SER A 141 6.60 14.31 -9.52
CA SER A 141 7.32 13.91 -8.31
C SER A 141 6.54 12.89 -7.48
N GLN A 142 7.23 12.12 -6.62
CA GLN A 142 6.57 11.22 -5.66
C GLN A 142 5.65 11.97 -4.70
N GLU A 143 5.93 13.24 -4.41
CA GLU A 143 5.07 14.09 -3.58
C GLU A 143 3.76 14.42 -4.29
N ASP A 144 3.83 14.71 -5.58
CA ASP A 144 2.69 15.01 -6.42
C ASP A 144 1.79 13.78 -6.64
N VAL A 145 2.39 12.60 -6.78
CA VAL A 145 1.66 11.32 -6.78
C VAL A 145 0.92 11.15 -5.46
N ALA A 146 1.61 11.33 -4.33
CA ALA A 146 1.01 11.17 -3.00
C ALA A 146 -0.21 12.09 -2.79
N LYS A 147 -0.13 13.35 -3.21
CA LYS A 147 -1.25 14.31 -3.17
C LYS A 147 -2.44 13.83 -4.01
N ARG A 148 -2.19 13.33 -5.22
CA ARG A 148 -3.23 12.87 -6.16
C ARG A 148 -3.93 11.59 -5.70
N VAL A 149 -3.18 10.65 -5.11
CA VAL A 149 -3.73 9.37 -4.65
C VAL A 149 -4.24 9.42 -3.20
N GLY A 150 -4.13 10.57 -2.52
CA GLY A 150 -4.59 10.74 -1.14
C GLY A 150 -3.78 9.96 -0.10
N LYS A 151 -2.48 9.75 -0.35
CA LYS A 151 -1.56 9.00 0.53
C LYS A 151 -0.44 9.90 1.04
N SER A 152 0.29 9.45 2.05
CA SER A 152 1.49 10.17 2.48
C SER A 152 2.64 9.93 1.49
N ARG A 153 3.52 10.94 1.33
CA ARG A 153 4.76 10.79 0.55
C ARG A 153 5.55 9.56 0.98
N VAL A 154 5.63 9.31 2.30
CA VAL A 154 6.33 8.15 2.88
C VAL A 154 5.72 6.82 2.44
N ALA A 155 4.39 6.73 2.33
CA ALA A 155 3.71 5.51 1.85
C ALA A 155 4.04 5.23 0.38
N VAL A 156 4.00 6.26 -0.48
CA VAL A 156 4.35 6.13 -1.90
C VAL A 156 5.82 5.71 -2.06
N THR A 157 6.74 6.38 -1.36
CA THR A 157 8.17 6.01 -1.40
C THR A 157 8.41 4.58 -0.92
N ASN A 158 7.75 4.14 0.16
CA ASN A 158 7.90 2.77 0.66
C ASN A 158 7.39 1.74 -0.34
N SER A 159 6.26 2.01 -0.99
CA SER A 159 5.68 1.11 -1.99
C SER A 159 6.61 1.00 -3.20
N LEU A 160 7.10 2.12 -3.73
CA LEU A 160 8.06 2.13 -4.85
C LEU A 160 9.36 1.37 -4.53
N ARG A 161 9.81 1.38 -3.27
CA ARG A 161 11.01 0.63 -2.87
C ARG A 161 10.82 -0.88 -2.96
N LEU A 162 9.59 -1.40 -2.85
CA LEU A 162 9.32 -2.84 -2.97
C LEU A 162 9.70 -3.37 -4.36
N LEU A 163 9.59 -2.54 -5.40
CA LEU A 163 9.99 -2.89 -6.77
C LEU A 163 11.50 -3.09 -6.92
N LYS A 164 12.31 -2.68 -5.93
CA LYS A 164 13.76 -2.94 -5.91
C LYS A 164 14.10 -4.35 -5.40
N LEU A 165 13.16 -5.04 -4.76
CA LEU A 165 13.39 -6.40 -4.27
C LEU A 165 13.43 -7.38 -5.45
N PRO A 166 14.16 -8.51 -5.32
CA PRO A 166 14.13 -9.57 -6.32
C PRO A 166 12.71 -10.05 -6.63
N GLU A 167 12.47 -10.48 -7.88
CA GLU A 167 11.15 -10.92 -8.34
C GLU A 167 10.52 -12.00 -7.46
N GLU A 168 11.33 -12.91 -6.92
CA GLU A 168 10.85 -13.97 -6.04
C GLU A 168 10.16 -13.44 -4.78
N ILE A 169 10.66 -12.35 -4.21
CA ILE A 169 10.04 -11.72 -3.04
C ILE A 169 8.79 -10.95 -3.46
N GLN A 170 8.82 -10.30 -4.62
CA GLN A 170 7.63 -9.63 -5.15
C GLN A 170 6.48 -10.64 -5.34
N ARG A 171 6.78 -11.83 -5.89
CA ARG A 171 5.81 -12.93 -6.02
C ARG A 171 5.28 -13.40 -4.68
N ASP A 172 6.13 -13.61 -3.68
CA ASP A 172 5.67 -14.01 -2.34
C ASP A 172 4.77 -12.94 -1.67
N ILE A 173 4.93 -11.66 -2.01
CA ILE A 173 4.06 -10.59 -1.52
C ILE A 173 2.69 -10.65 -2.21
N VAL A 174 2.67 -10.87 -3.53
CA VAL A 174 1.43 -11.06 -4.30
C VAL A 174 0.66 -12.29 -3.84
N GLU A 175 1.37 -13.38 -3.53
CA GLU A 175 0.81 -14.61 -2.95
C GLU A 175 0.46 -14.49 -1.46
N GLU A 176 0.61 -13.31 -0.86
CA GLU A 176 0.38 -13.03 0.58
C GLU A 176 1.23 -13.87 1.57
N ARG A 177 2.25 -14.58 1.07
CA ARG A 177 3.20 -15.35 1.88
C ARG A 177 4.14 -14.45 2.68
N LEU A 178 4.38 -13.24 2.17
CA LEU A 178 5.11 -12.19 2.87
C LEU A 178 4.26 -10.92 2.96
N SER A 179 4.15 -10.38 4.17
CA SER A 179 3.53 -9.07 4.37
C SER A 179 4.43 -7.94 3.87
N MET A 180 3.82 -6.78 3.63
CA MET A 180 4.51 -5.50 3.41
C MET A 180 5.58 -5.20 4.47
N GLY A 181 5.34 -5.59 5.74
CA GLY A 181 6.30 -5.43 6.82
C GLY A 181 7.56 -6.27 6.62
N HIS A 182 7.41 -7.55 6.24
CA HIS A 182 8.54 -8.42 5.92
C HIS A 182 9.35 -7.89 4.74
N ALA A 183 8.65 -7.48 3.68
CA ALA A 183 9.28 -6.91 2.48
C ALA A 183 10.12 -5.66 2.81
N ARG A 184 9.56 -4.76 3.63
CA ARG A 184 10.27 -3.55 4.09
C ARG A 184 11.50 -3.86 4.92
N ALA A 185 11.44 -4.88 5.77
CA ALA A 185 12.56 -5.31 6.58
C ALA A 185 13.73 -5.84 5.73
N LEU A 186 13.45 -6.40 4.54
CA LEU A 186 14.46 -6.93 3.62
C LEU A 186 15.17 -5.85 2.77
N LEU A 187 14.52 -4.71 2.53
CA LEU A 187 15.06 -3.59 1.72
C LEU A 187 16.48 -3.10 2.09
N PRO A 188 16.93 -3.14 3.36
CA PRO A 188 18.28 -2.73 3.71
C PRO A 188 19.37 -3.69 3.22
N LEU A 189 19.05 -4.94 2.87
CA LEU A 189 20.02 -5.90 2.35
C LEU A 189 20.30 -5.59 0.87
N GLU A 190 21.57 -5.40 0.52
CA GLU A 190 21.98 -5.10 -0.86
C GLU A 190 22.39 -6.36 -1.64
N ASN A 191 22.84 -7.41 -0.94
CA ASN A 191 23.30 -8.64 -1.55
C ASN A 191 22.11 -9.60 -1.85
N PRO A 192 21.86 -9.96 -3.13
CA PRO A 192 20.80 -10.88 -3.52
C PRO A 192 20.83 -12.24 -2.81
N GLU A 193 22.02 -12.79 -2.51
CA GLU A 193 22.15 -14.07 -1.82
C GLU A 193 21.69 -13.98 -0.36
N LEU A 194 22.01 -12.88 0.33
CA LEU A 194 21.56 -12.65 1.71
C LEU A 194 20.04 -12.45 1.76
N ILE A 195 19.49 -11.76 0.76
CA ILE A 195 18.06 -11.58 0.60
C ILE A 195 17.36 -12.94 0.42
N ALA A 196 17.88 -13.81 -0.44
CA ALA A 196 17.34 -15.15 -0.66
C ALA A 196 17.42 -16.03 0.60
N LYS A 197 18.54 -15.98 1.34
CA LYS A 197 18.70 -16.66 2.63
C LYS A 197 17.68 -16.18 3.65
N ALA A 198 17.53 -14.85 3.79
CA ALA A 198 16.56 -14.26 4.70
C ALA A 198 15.13 -14.66 4.33
N ARG A 199 14.76 -14.59 3.05
CA ARG A 199 13.47 -15.07 2.51
C ARG A 199 13.20 -16.51 2.92
N HIS A 200 14.15 -17.41 2.67
CA HIS A 200 13.99 -18.82 3.00
C HIS A 200 13.75 -19.04 4.51
N GLU A 201 14.52 -18.35 5.36
CA GLU A 201 14.37 -18.47 6.81
C GLU A 201 13.03 -17.90 7.31
N ILE A 202 12.57 -16.78 6.75
CA ILE A 202 11.27 -16.18 7.09
C ILE A 202 10.14 -17.14 6.76
N LEU A 203 10.16 -17.74 5.57
CA LEU A 203 9.11 -18.65 5.10
C LEU A 203 9.11 -19.98 5.86
N GLN A 204 10.29 -20.54 6.15
CA GLN A 204 10.37 -21.80 6.89
C GLN A 204 9.98 -21.67 8.35
N ARG A 205 10.37 -20.57 9.00
CA ARG A 205 10.14 -20.36 10.45
C ARG A 205 8.91 -19.50 10.74
N GLN A 206 8.21 -19.03 9.71
CA GLN A 206 7.06 -18.11 9.79
C GLN A 206 7.37 -16.93 10.73
N LEU A 207 8.52 -16.30 10.49
CA LEU A 207 9.01 -15.23 11.35
C LEU A 207 8.04 -14.05 11.36
N SER A 208 7.90 -13.41 12.52
CA SER A 208 7.21 -12.13 12.62
C SER A 208 8.06 -11.00 12.05
N VAL A 209 7.44 -9.87 11.69
CA VAL A 209 8.13 -8.68 11.17
C VAL A 209 9.30 -8.25 12.05
N ARG A 210 9.11 -8.25 13.38
CA ARG A 210 10.19 -7.92 14.34
C ARG A 210 11.33 -8.94 14.31
N ALA A 211 11.02 -10.22 14.20
CA ALA A 211 12.04 -11.26 14.09
C ALA A 211 12.79 -11.18 12.75
N THR A 212 12.10 -10.78 11.67
CA THR A 212 12.70 -10.49 10.37
C THR A 212 13.65 -9.30 10.44
N GLU A 213 13.26 -8.21 11.09
CA GLU A 213 14.14 -7.04 11.30
C GLU A 213 15.42 -7.44 12.05
N GLU A 214 15.29 -8.28 13.09
CA GLU A 214 16.45 -8.77 13.84
C GLU A 214 17.32 -9.75 13.02
N LEU A 215 16.71 -10.58 12.17
CA LEU A 215 17.44 -11.44 11.24
C LEU A 215 18.25 -10.59 10.24
N VAL A 216 17.63 -9.57 9.64
CA VAL A 216 18.28 -8.67 8.69
C VAL A 216 19.41 -7.89 9.37
N ARG A 217 19.20 -7.41 10.60
CA ARG A 217 20.24 -6.75 11.40
C ARG A 217 21.45 -7.66 11.62
N ARG A 218 21.21 -8.93 11.96
CA ARG A 218 22.26 -9.95 12.12
C ARG A 218 23.02 -10.22 10.82
N LEU A 219 22.30 -10.36 9.70
CA LEU A 219 22.91 -10.58 8.38
C LEU A 219 23.71 -9.38 7.88
N LYS A 220 23.32 -8.16 8.26
CA LYS A 220 24.11 -6.94 7.98
C LYS A 220 25.41 -6.88 8.78
N LEU A 221 25.33 -7.16 10.09
CA LEU A 221 26.49 -7.07 10.99
C LEU A 221 27.50 -8.20 10.75
N ASN A 222 27.01 -9.39 10.39
CA ASN A 222 27.84 -10.54 10.02
C ASN A 222 27.35 -11.15 8.69
N PRO A 223 27.84 -10.66 7.54
CA PRO A 223 27.47 -11.20 6.22
C PRO A 223 27.89 -12.66 6.03
N HIS A 224 28.82 -13.16 6.86
CA HIS A 224 29.17 -14.57 6.99
C HIS A 224 28.95 -14.99 8.44
N PRO A 225 27.75 -15.46 8.81
CA PRO A 225 27.63 -16.20 10.03
C PRO A 225 28.39 -17.51 9.83
N LEU A 226 29.49 -17.70 10.58
CA LEU A 226 29.87 -19.06 10.99
C LEU A 226 28.58 -19.76 11.41
N PRO A 227 28.33 -21.03 11.02
CA PRO A 227 27.07 -21.71 11.26
C PRO A 227 26.73 -21.69 12.76
N GLY A 228 25.96 -20.68 13.14
CA GLY A 228 25.51 -20.42 14.49
C GLY A 228 24.37 -21.37 14.76
N LYS A 229 24.74 -22.50 15.36
CA LYS A 229 23.92 -23.55 15.97
C LYS A 229 22.41 -23.41 15.75
N ARG A 230 21.86 -24.46 15.11
CA ARG A 230 20.47 -24.92 15.31
C ARG A 230 20.04 -24.65 16.77
N PRO A 231 18.77 -24.30 17.05
CA PRO A 231 18.28 -24.43 18.43
C PRO A 231 18.61 -25.85 18.87
N GLN A 232 19.64 -26.01 19.69
CA GLN A 232 19.99 -27.30 20.27
C GLN A 232 18.77 -27.62 21.10
N GLN A 233 18.16 -28.78 20.86
CA GLN A 233 17.24 -29.38 21.81
C GLN A 233 17.82 -29.17 23.21
N PRO A 234 17.04 -28.68 24.18
CA PRO A 234 17.54 -28.50 25.53
C PRO A 234 18.12 -29.84 25.96
N ASP A 235 19.43 -29.83 26.21
CA ASP A 235 20.16 -30.96 26.77
C ASP A 235 19.56 -31.13 28.18
N LEU A 236 18.55 -32.01 28.33
CA LEU A 236 17.67 -32.11 29.51
C LEU A 236 18.46 -32.19 30.82
N LEU A 237 19.66 -32.77 30.77
CA LEU A 237 20.61 -32.85 31.88
C LEU A 237 21.18 -31.48 32.29
N LEU A 238 21.49 -30.60 31.33
CA LEU A 238 22.01 -29.27 31.62
C LEU A 238 20.93 -28.33 32.14
N SER A 239 19.72 -28.40 31.58
CA SER A 239 18.59 -27.61 32.08
C SER A 239 18.26 -28.01 33.53
N SER A 240 18.29 -29.29 33.87
CA SER A 240 18.10 -29.72 35.26
C SER A 240 19.20 -29.22 36.20
N LEU A 241 20.46 -29.12 35.73
CA LEU A 241 21.56 -28.58 36.51
C LEU A 241 21.45 -27.06 36.66
N GLU A 242 21.06 -26.34 35.62
CA GLU A 242 20.77 -24.90 35.67
C GLU A 242 19.68 -24.60 36.70
N ASP A 243 18.57 -25.35 36.68
CA ASP A 243 17.48 -25.19 37.64
C ASP A 243 17.91 -25.48 39.09
N GLN A 244 18.77 -26.49 39.30
CA GLN A 244 19.30 -26.79 40.63
C GLN A 244 20.24 -25.69 41.15
N LEU A 245 21.12 -25.18 40.28
CA LEU A 245 22.03 -24.10 40.64
C LEU A 245 21.27 -22.79 40.87
N GLN A 246 20.27 -22.49 40.05
CA GLN A 246 19.43 -21.31 40.21
C GLN A 246 18.63 -21.36 41.53
N LYS A 247 18.13 -22.53 41.94
CA LYS A 247 17.49 -22.70 43.26
C LYS A 247 18.46 -22.53 44.42
N ARG A 248 19.70 -23.02 44.29
CA ARG A 248 20.70 -22.96 45.36
C ARG A 248 21.30 -21.56 45.53
N PHE A 249 21.63 -20.89 44.43
CA PHE A 249 22.20 -19.54 44.45
C PHE A 249 21.15 -18.44 44.55
N GLN A 250 19.86 -18.75 44.33
CA GLN A 250 18.75 -17.79 44.22
C GLN A 250 19.02 -16.68 43.19
N SER A 251 19.84 -16.98 42.19
CA SER A 251 20.33 -16.04 41.19
C SER A 251 20.28 -16.70 39.83
N ARG A 252 20.22 -15.91 38.75
CA ARG A 252 20.09 -16.46 37.40
C ARG A 252 21.41 -17.08 36.97
N VAL A 253 21.41 -18.41 36.76
CA VAL A 253 22.58 -19.18 36.35
C VAL A 253 22.42 -19.66 34.91
N ALA A 254 23.47 -19.54 34.10
CA ALA A 254 23.51 -20.06 32.74
C ALA A 254 24.77 -20.93 32.52
N ILE A 255 24.59 -22.12 31.94
CA ILE A 255 25.68 -23.04 31.59
C ILE A 255 25.86 -23.05 30.08
N ARG A 256 26.96 -22.43 29.61
CA ARG A 256 27.32 -22.40 28.19
C ARG A 256 28.42 -23.41 27.87
N LYS A 257 28.10 -24.48 27.14
CA LYS A 257 29.13 -25.40 26.61
C LYS A 257 29.98 -24.73 25.53
N THR A 258 31.29 -24.67 25.77
CA THR A 258 32.32 -24.19 24.83
C THR A 258 33.14 -25.37 24.33
N GLY A 259 32.49 -26.35 23.69
CA GLY A 259 33.10 -27.60 23.19
C GLY A 259 32.54 -28.88 23.84
N ALA A 260 33.16 -30.03 23.57
CA ALA A 260 32.72 -31.34 24.07
C ALA A 260 33.09 -31.59 25.55
N LYS A 261 34.12 -30.92 26.08
CA LYS A 261 34.64 -31.08 27.45
C LYS A 261 34.79 -29.77 28.25
N ALA A 262 34.54 -28.62 27.63
CA ALA A 262 34.70 -27.31 28.27
C ALA A 262 33.38 -26.55 28.28
N GLY A 263 33.13 -25.81 29.35
CA GLY A 263 31.93 -25.01 29.56
C GLY A 263 32.23 -23.77 30.38
N LYS A 264 31.32 -22.80 30.32
CA LYS A 264 31.31 -21.60 31.13
C LYS A 264 30.07 -21.63 32.00
N LEU A 265 30.24 -21.33 33.28
CA LEU A 265 29.15 -21.07 34.22
C LEU A 265 29.08 -19.56 34.42
N GLU A 266 27.96 -18.95 34.04
CA GLU A 266 27.69 -17.52 34.22
C GLU A 266 26.63 -17.37 35.32
N ILE A 267 26.99 -16.73 36.43
CA ILE A 267 26.06 -16.40 37.53
C ILE A 267 25.82 -14.89 37.48
N HIS A 268 24.58 -14.49 37.26
CA HIS A 268 24.19 -13.08 37.25
C HIS A 268 23.75 -12.65 38.66
N PHE A 269 24.37 -11.61 39.19
CA PHE A 269 23.96 -10.92 40.42
C PHE A 269 23.48 -9.50 40.09
N CYS A 270 22.52 -9.00 40.86
CA CYS A 270 21.91 -7.70 40.70
C CYS A 270 22.49 -6.65 41.66
N ASP A 271 23.04 -7.08 42.81
CA ASP A 271 23.62 -6.20 43.81
C ASP A 271 24.85 -6.83 44.51
N ALA A 272 25.56 -6.02 45.30
CA ALA A 272 26.78 -6.45 45.99
C ALA A 272 26.50 -7.45 47.13
N ASP A 273 25.30 -7.39 47.72
CA ASP A 273 24.88 -8.28 48.80
C ASP A 273 24.61 -9.70 48.25
N GLU A 274 24.02 -9.80 47.06
CA GLU A 274 23.80 -11.03 46.33
C GLU A 274 25.12 -11.67 45.90
N LEU A 275 26.09 -10.88 45.44
CA LEU A 275 27.43 -11.37 45.14
C LEU A 275 28.11 -11.94 46.40
N THR A 276 28.02 -11.24 47.53
CA THR A 276 28.58 -11.69 48.82
C THR A 276 27.95 -13.01 49.26
N ARG A 277 26.62 -13.11 49.18
CA ARG A 277 25.88 -14.35 49.46
C ARG A 277 26.28 -15.52 48.55
N ILE A 278 26.53 -15.26 47.26
CA ILE A 278 26.99 -16.29 46.32
C ILE A 278 28.40 -16.77 46.67
N ILE A 279 29.29 -15.86 47.06
CA ILE A 279 30.66 -16.18 47.49
C ILE A 279 30.63 -17.02 48.78
N ASP A 280 29.82 -16.62 49.77
CA ASP A 280 29.62 -17.39 51.00
C ASP A 280 29.10 -18.81 50.72
N LEU A 281 28.18 -18.96 49.77
CA LEU A 281 27.65 -20.28 49.35
C LEU A 281 28.66 -21.16 48.62
N LEU A 282 29.77 -20.57 48.13
CA LEU A 282 30.88 -21.26 47.48
C LEU A 282 32.04 -21.56 48.45
N ASP A 283 31.89 -21.21 49.74
CA ASP A 283 32.94 -21.33 50.77
C ASP A 283 34.26 -20.64 50.35
N LEU A 284 34.17 -19.45 49.75
CA LEU A 284 35.30 -18.66 49.24
C LEU A 284 35.57 -17.38 50.05
#